data_AF-A0A2V7V9W6-F1
#
_entry.id   AF-A0A2V7V9W6-F1
#
_cell.length_a   1.000
_cell.length_b   1.000
_cell.length_c   1.000
_cell.angle_alpha   90.00
_cell.angle_beta   90.00
_cell.angle_gamma   90.00
#
_symmetry.space_group_name_H-M   'P 1'
#
loop_
_entity.id
_entity.type
_entity.pdbx_description
1 polymer ?
#
loop_
_entity_poly.entity_id
_entity_poly.type
_entity_poly.pdbx_seq_one_letter_code
_entity_poly.pdbx_strand_id
1 'polypeptide(L)'
;MNVNYIHLAIPVFFLLIGIELLAARFLERDVYRLNDAINDLSCGILDQVVEVFLKTVLFAGYLVLFERWRLFSIPSTSAWAWAVCFLGVDALYYWFHRWSHEANAGWAAHVVHHQSEEMNLAVALRQGAFQAAFSWVFYLPLALLGFPPLMFLAVSSF
;
A
#
# COMPACT_ATOMS: atom_id res chain seq x y z
N MET A 1 -6.49 24.18 -12.03
CA MET A 1 -7.06 23.00 -11.35
C MET A 1 -5.93 22.02 -11.12
N ASN A 2 -5.57 21.73 -9.87
CA ASN A 2 -4.60 20.68 -9.58
C ASN A 2 -5.32 19.34 -9.73
N VAL A 3 -5.00 18.62 -10.81
CA VAL A 3 -5.50 17.26 -11.03
C VAL A 3 -4.84 16.36 -9.99
N ASN A 4 -5.63 15.75 -9.10
CA ASN A 4 -5.12 14.71 -8.22
C ASN A 4 -5.04 13.41 -9.02
N TYR A 5 -3.83 13.01 -9.39
CA TYR A 5 -3.58 11.81 -10.21
C TYR A 5 -4.07 10.52 -9.52
N ILE A 6 -4.09 10.47 -8.19
CA ILE A 6 -4.63 9.33 -7.42
C ILE A 6 -6.13 9.19 -7.70
N HIS A 7 -6.86 10.31 -7.76
CA HIS A 7 -8.30 10.28 -8.02
C HIS A 7 -8.62 9.87 -9.46
N LEU A 8 -7.68 10.05 -10.40
CA LEU A 8 -7.84 9.56 -11.78
C LEU A 8 -7.59 8.06 -11.90
N ALA A 9 -6.81 7.45 -11.01
CA ALA A 9 -6.55 6.01 -11.03
C ALA A 9 -7.81 5.19 -10.72
N ILE A 10 -8.68 5.68 -9.83
CA ILE A 10 -9.92 5.01 -9.43
C ILE A 10 -10.84 4.69 -10.63
N PRO A 11 -11.28 5.67 -11.46
CA PRO A 11 -12.15 5.37 -12.59
C PRO A 11 -11.45 4.52 -13.67
N VAL A 12 -10.13 4.65 -13.84
CA VAL A 12 -9.36 3.79 -14.74
C VAL A 12 -9.37 2.35 -14.24
N PHE A 13 -9.21 2.13 -12.94
CA PHE A 13 -9.24 0.80 -12.35
C PHE A 13 -10.61 0.12 -12.48
N PHE A 14 -11.71 0.84 -12.23
CA PHE A 14 -13.05 0.32 -12.48
C PHE A 14 -13.33 0.05 -13.96
N LEU A 15 -12.78 0.87 -14.86
CA LEU A 15 -12.85 0.61 -16.30
C LEU A 15 -12.11 -0.69 -16.65
N LEU A 16 -10.93 -0.94 -16.08
CA LEU A 16 -10.17 -2.17 -16.30
C LEU A 16 -10.91 -3.41 -15.76
N ILE A 17 -11.53 -3.33 -14.57
CA ILE A 17 -12.43 -4.38 -14.06
C ILE A 17 -13.59 -4.63 -15.04
N GLY A 18 -14.20 -3.57 -15.58
CA GLY A 18 -15.26 -3.68 -16.59
C GLY A 18 -14.79 -4.36 -17.88
N ILE A 19 -13.59 -4.02 -18.36
CA ILE A 19 -12.96 -4.66 -19.52
C ILE A 19 -12.68 -6.14 -19.24
N GLU A 20 -12.14 -6.47 -18.06
CA GLU A 20 -11.87 -7.85 -17.67
C GLU A 20 -13.16 -8.68 -17.56
N LEU A 21 -14.23 -8.12 -16.99
CA LEU A 21 -15.55 -8.76 -16.94
C LEU A 21 -16.10 -9.04 -18.34
N LEU A 22 -15.98 -8.09 -19.27
CA LEU A 22 -16.40 -8.29 -20.65
C LEU A 22 -15.56 -9.37 -21.33
N ALA A 23 -14.23 -9.33 -21.17
CA ALA A 23 -13.33 -10.33 -21.71
C ALA A 23 -13.62 -11.73 -21.15
N ALA A 24 -13.86 -11.84 -19.84
CA ALA A 24 -14.24 -13.10 -19.18
C ALA A 24 -15.52 -13.68 -19.79
N ARG A 25 -16.53 -12.84 -20.05
CA ARG A 25 -17.75 -13.27 -20.74
C ARG A 25 -17.51 -13.73 -22.18
N PHE A 26 -16.71 -13.00 -22.96
CA PHE A 26 -16.39 -13.38 -24.34
C PHE A 26 -15.54 -14.65 -24.42
N LEU A 27 -14.71 -14.90 -23.41
CA LEU A 27 -13.84 -16.08 -23.31
C LEU A 27 -14.50 -17.25 -22.57
N GLU A 28 -15.78 -17.11 -22.17
CA GLU A 28 -16.53 -18.12 -21.41
C GLU A 28 -15.79 -18.58 -20.15
N ARG A 29 -15.15 -17.64 -19.44
CA ARG A 29 -14.44 -17.89 -18.20
C ARG A 29 -15.23 -17.37 -17.00
N ASP A 30 -15.33 -18.22 -15.98
CA ASP A 30 -15.89 -17.85 -14.68
C ASP A 30 -14.75 -17.46 -13.74
N VAL A 31 -14.42 -16.17 -13.70
CA VAL A 31 -13.35 -15.61 -12.85
C VAL A 31 -13.86 -14.59 -11.84
N TYR A 32 -15.19 -14.38 -11.79
CA TYR A 32 -15.83 -13.38 -10.96
C TYR A 32 -17.01 -13.97 -10.20
N ARG A 33 -16.81 -14.16 -8.90
CA ARG A 33 -17.88 -14.46 -7.95
C ARG A 33 -18.32 -13.15 -7.32
N LEU A 34 -19.58 -12.76 -7.54
CA LEU A 34 -20.09 -11.45 -7.09
C LEU A 34 -19.91 -11.23 -5.58
N ASN A 35 -20.14 -12.28 -4.77
CA ASN A 35 -19.91 -12.22 -3.33
C ASN A 35 -18.44 -11.99 -2.98
N ASP A 36 -17.51 -12.59 -3.73
CA ASP A 36 -16.08 -12.41 -3.51
C ASP A 36 -15.63 -10.99 -3.87
N ALA A 37 -16.09 -10.47 -5.02
CA ALA A 37 -15.79 -9.11 -5.46
C ALA A 37 -16.35 -8.03 -4.51
N ILE A 38 -17.54 -8.25 -3.94
CA ILE A 38 -18.10 -7.38 -2.89
C ILE A 38 -17.23 -7.44 -1.64
N ASN A 39 -16.76 -8.64 -1.26
CA ASN A 39 -15.88 -8.81 -0.11
C ASN A 39 -14.52 -8.13 -0.34
N ASP A 40 -13.94 -8.25 -1.54
CA ASP A 40 -12.69 -7.57 -1.92
C ASP A 40 -12.81 -6.06 -1.75
N LEU A 41 -13.86 -5.46 -2.34
CA LEU A 41 -14.13 -4.03 -2.21
C LEU A 41 -14.35 -3.63 -0.74
N SER A 42 -15.09 -4.45 0.02
CA SER A 42 -15.36 -4.18 1.44
C SER A 42 -14.09 -4.22 2.29
N CYS A 43 -13.19 -5.18 2.02
CA CYS A 43 -11.88 -5.26 2.66
C CYS A 43 -11.05 -4.00 2.37
N GLY A 44 -10.98 -3.57 1.11
CA GLY A 44 -10.26 -2.35 0.73
C GLY A 44 -10.81 -1.09 1.38
N ILE A 45 -12.15 -0.95 1.45
CA ILE A 45 -12.78 0.17 2.15
C ILE A 45 -12.44 0.14 3.64
N LEU A 46 -12.53 -1.03 4.27
CA LEU A 46 -12.20 -1.19 5.70
C LEU A 46 -10.74 -0.84 5.97
N ASP A 47 -9.82 -1.31 5.13
CA ASP A 47 -8.41 -0.97 5.20
C ASP A 47 -8.19 0.53 5.13
N GLN A 48 -8.75 1.22 4.14
CA GLN A 48 -8.63 2.68 4.03
C GLN A 48 -9.20 3.42 5.24
N VAL A 49 -10.35 2.98 5.77
CA VAL A 49 -10.94 3.58 6.97
C VAL A 49 -10.02 3.43 8.17
N VAL A 50 -9.50 2.22 8.42
CA VAL A 50 -8.59 1.97 9.55
C VAL A 50 -7.27 2.72 9.36
N GLU A 51 -6.72 2.73 8.15
CA GLU A 51 -5.47 3.39 7.81
C GLU A 51 -5.53 4.91 8.08
N VAL A 52 -6.66 5.58 7.82
CA VAL A 52 -6.84 7.00 8.13
C VAL A 52 -6.65 7.31 9.62
N PHE A 53 -7.12 6.42 10.51
CA PHE A 53 -6.94 6.60 11.96
C PHE A 53 -5.51 6.28 12.41
N LEU A 54 -4.89 5.28 11.79
CA LEU A 54 -3.52 4.90 12.12
C LEU A 54 -2.50 5.92 11.60
N LYS A 55 -2.67 6.43 10.38
CA LYS A 55 -1.73 7.32 9.65
C LYS A 55 -1.16 8.44 10.52
N THR A 56 -1.98 9.10 11.33
CA THR A 56 -1.53 10.19 12.20
C THR A 56 -0.46 9.75 13.20
N VAL A 57 -0.69 8.64 13.91
CA VAL A 57 0.24 8.12 14.93
C VAL A 57 1.48 7.56 14.25
N LEU A 58 1.29 6.80 13.18
CA LEU A 58 2.38 6.15 12.44
C LEU A 58 3.32 7.19 11.82
N PHE A 59 2.77 8.23 11.20
CA PHE A 59 3.55 9.32 10.61
C PHE A 59 4.24 10.20 11.66
N ALA A 60 3.59 10.42 12.81
CA ALA A 60 4.23 11.15 13.92
C ALA A 60 5.50 10.44 14.39
N GLY A 61 5.51 9.11 14.46
CA GLY A 61 6.70 8.33 14.77
C GLY A 61 7.85 8.58 13.78
N TYR A 62 7.55 8.52 12.48
CA TYR A 62 8.53 8.83 11.42
C TYR A 62 9.10 10.25 11.58
N LEU A 63 8.23 11.25 11.76
CA LEU A 63 8.62 12.65 11.89
C LEU A 63 9.51 12.89 13.12
N VAL A 64 9.16 12.32 14.27
CA VAL A 64 9.97 12.44 15.50
C VAL A 64 11.35 11.84 15.30
N LEU A 65 11.45 10.67 14.64
CA LEU A 65 12.74 10.05 14.34
C LEU A 65 13.59 10.91 13.40
N PHE A 66 12.98 11.42 12.33
CA PHE A 66 13.65 12.27 11.36
C PHE A 66 14.18 13.58 11.99
N GLU A 67 13.39 14.23 12.84
CA GLU A 67 13.77 15.50 13.45
C GLU A 67 14.84 15.35 14.53
N ARG A 68 14.80 14.27 15.33
CA ARG A 68 15.68 14.10 16.49
C ARG A 68 16.92 13.25 16.22
N TRP A 69 16.84 12.26 15.34
CA TRP A 69 17.84 11.19 15.23
C TRP A 69 18.27 10.84 13.81
N ARG A 70 17.91 11.66 12.79
CA ARG A 70 18.45 11.43 11.44
C ARG A 70 19.98 11.52 11.43
N LEU A 71 20.60 10.65 10.66
CA LEU A 71 22.04 10.52 10.50
C LEU A 71 22.57 11.41 9.38
N PHE A 72 21.75 11.63 8.34
CA PHE A 72 22.11 12.42 7.16
C PHE A 72 21.06 13.49 6.87
N SER A 73 21.46 14.51 6.10
CA SER A 73 20.55 15.51 5.56
C SER A 73 20.43 15.30 4.06
N ILE A 74 19.42 14.54 3.62
CA ILE A 74 19.22 14.20 2.22
C ILE A 74 18.45 15.34 1.50
N PRO A 75 18.99 15.91 0.42
CA PRO A 75 18.35 17.01 -0.29
C PRO A 75 17.18 16.52 -1.15
N SER A 76 15.97 17.03 -0.88
CA SER A 76 14.76 16.70 -1.66
C SER A 76 14.76 17.21 -3.09
N THR A 77 15.68 18.11 -3.44
CA THR A 77 15.87 18.64 -4.79
C THR A 77 16.65 17.69 -5.71
N SER A 78 17.30 16.66 -5.15
CA SER A 78 18.13 15.76 -5.91
C SER A 78 17.36 14.55 -6.43
N ALA A 79 17.39 14.31 -7.74
CA ALA A 79 16.70 13.17 -8.36
C ALA A 79 17.17 11.80 -7.83
N TRP A 80 18.47 11.66 -7.51
CA TRP A 80 18.99 10.42 -6.93
C TRP A 80 18.35 10.11 -5.57
N ALA A 81 18.02 11.13 -4.77
CA ALA A 81 17.41 10.95 -3.46
C ALA A 81 16.01 10.32 -3.60
N TRP A 82 15.23 10.77 -4.58
CA TRP A 82 13.94 10.18 -4.91
C TRP A 82 14.08 8.73 -5.39
N ALA A 83 15.04 8.45 -6.27
CA ALA A 83 15.29 7.09 -6.75
C ALA A 83 15.69 6.13 -5.61
N VAL A 84 16.60 6.56 -4.73
CA VAL A 84 17.00 5.76 -3.57
C VAL A 84 15.85 5.62 -2.57
N CYS A 85 15.04 6.66 -2.34
CA CYS A 85 13.85 6.57 -1.49
C CYS A 85 12.84 5.55 -2.05
N PHE A 86 12.60 5.56 -3.36
CA PHE A 86 11.74 4.60 -4.06
C PHE A 86 12.22 3.16 -3.85
N LEU A 87 13.50 2.90 -4.13
CA LEU A 87 14.09 1.58 -3.91
C LEU A 87 14.08 1.18 -2.42
N GLY A 88 14.26 2.15 -1.53
CA GLY A 88 14.20 1.92 -0.09
C GLY A 88 12.80 1.54 0.39
N VAL A 89 11.76 2.24 -0.07
CA VAL A 89 10.37 1.89 0.24
C VAL A 89 10.03 0.50 -0.28
N ASP A 90 10.38 0.18 -1.52
CA ASP A 90 10.15 -1.15 -2.11
C ASP A 90 10.88 -2.26 -1.34
N ALA A 91 12.16 -2.06 -1.03
CA ALA A 91 12.94 -3.02 -0.26
C ALA A 91 12.41 -3.25 1.16
N LEU A 92 11.96 -2.20 1.85
CA LEU A 92 11.41 -2.29 3.20
C LEU A 92 10.00 -2.92 3.18
N TYR A 93 9.20 -2.63 2.14
CA TYR A 93 7.94 -3.31 1.90
C TYR A 93 8.15 -4.81 1.66
N TYR A 94 9.16 -5.20 0.88
CA TYR A 94 9.52 -6.61 0.70
C TYR A 94 9.79 -7.30 2.05
N TRP A 95 10.55 -6.68 2.94
CA TRP A 95 10.84 -7.26 4.26
C TRP A 95 9.60 -7.34 5.15
N PHE A 96 8.74 -6.32 5.13
CA PHE A 96 7.45 -6.37 5.80
C PHE A 96 6.58 -7.52 5.27
N HIS A 97 6.48 -7.64 3.95
CA HIS A 97 5.70 -8.67 3.30
C HIS A 97 6.22 -10.06 3.65
N ARG A 98 7.53 -10.28 3.53
CA ARG A 98 8.19 -11.53 3.93
C ARG A 98 7.92 -11.87 5.39
N TRP A 99 8.13 -10.92 6.29
CA TRP A 99 7.83 -11.12 7.71
C TRP A 99 6.36 -11.47 7.94
N SER A 100 5.45 -10.89 7.17
CA SER A 100 4.01 -11.20 7.24
C SER A 100 3.67 -12.62 6.79
N HIS A 101 4.53 -13.28 6.03
CA HIS A 101 4.40 -14.70 5.67
C HIS A 101 5.13 -15.64 6.63
N GLU A 102 6.08 -15.13 7.43
CA GLU A 102 6.92 -15.96 8.31
C GLU A 102 6.51 -15.88 9.80
N ALA A 103 5.75 -14.85 10.20
CA ALA A 103 5.36 -14.63 11.61
C ALA A 103 3.85 -14.57 11.81
N ASN A 104 3.33 -15.24 12.85
CA ASN A 104 1.89 -15.33 13.14
C ASN A 104 1.18 -13.98 13.26
N ALA A 105 1.82 -12.98 13.89
CA ALA A 105 1.22 -11.65 14.06
C ALA A 105 1.07 -10.93 12.71
N GLY A 106 2.09 -11.00 11.85
CA GLY A 106 2.04 -10.45 10.51
C GLY A 106 1.06 -11.22 9.62
N TRP A 107 1.06 -12.55 9.72
CA TRP A 107 0.12 -13.40 9.00
C TRP A 107 -1.32 -13.10 9.37
N ALA A 108 -1.63 -12.87 10.65
CA ALA A 108 -2.98 -12.49 11.08
C ALA A 108 -3.47 -11.18 10.42
N ALA A 109 -2.57 -10.23 10.17
CA ALA A 109 -2.90 -9.00 9.47
C ALA A 109 -2.93 -9.16 7.93
N HIS A 110 -2.18 -10.13 7.39
CA HIS A 110 -1.92 -10.26 5.96
C HIS A 110 -2.74 -11.36 5.27
N VAL A 111 -3.19 -12.39 5.99
CA VAL A 111 -3.91 -13.54 5.43
C VAL A 111 -5.15 -13.14 4.64
N VAL A 112 -5.84 -12.06 5.04
CA VAL A 112 -7.02 -11.54 4.33
C VAL A 112 -6.70 -11.26 2.87
N HIS A 113 -5.49 -10.79 2.56
CA HIS A 113 -5.04 -10.55 1.19
C HIS A 113 -4.94 -11.84 0.36
N HIS A 114 -4.64 -12.97 1.00
CA HIS A 114 -4.46 -14.29 0.37
C HIS A 114 -5.70 -15.18 0.43
N GLN A 115 -6.87 -14.61 0.76
CA GLN A 115 -8.11 -15.38 0.91
C GLN A 115 -8.90 -15.57 -0.38
N SER A 116 -8.63 -14.82 -1.46
CA SER A 116 -9.34 -15.05 -2.72
C SER A 116 -8.94 -16.37 -3.34
N GLU A 117 -9.93 -17.10 -3.84
CA GLU A 117 -9.73 -18.29 -4.66
C GLU A 117 -9.58 -17.95 -6.15
N GLU A 118 -10.00 -16.75 -6.56
CA GLU A 118 -10.00 -16.30 -7.94
C GLU A 118 -8.80 -15.36 -8.21
N MET A 119 -8.35 -15.31 -9.46
CA MET A 119 -7.35 -14.33 -9.90
C MET A 119 -8.01 -13.37 -10.90
N ASN A 120 -8.45 -12.22 -10.40
CA ASN A 120 -9.06 -11.14 -11.17
C ASN A 120 -8.64 -9.77 -10.60
N LEU A 121 -9.00 -8.68 -11.28
CA LEU A 121 -8.63 -7.33 -10.86
C LEU A 121 -9.29 -6.88 -9.55
N ALA A 122 -10.50 -7.35 -9.21
CA ALA A 122 -11.14 -6.97 -7.95
C ALA A 122 -10.34 -7.45 -6.72
N VAL A 123 -9.61 -8.56 -6.82
CA VAL A 123 -8.76 -9.10 -5.74
C VAL A 123 -7.70 -8.10 -5.28
N ALA A 124 -7.26 -7.16 -6.13
CA ALA A 124 -6.31 -6.13 -5.69
C ALA A 124 -6.89 -5.23 -4.57
N LEU A 125 -8.22 -5.11 -4.49
CA LEU A 125 -8.91 -4.36 -3.43
C LEU A 125 -8.96 -5.13 -2.10
N ARG A 126 -8.64 -6.43 -2.09
CA ARG A 126 -8.63 -7.27 -0.89
C ARG A 126 -7.40 -6.97 -0.04
N GLN A 127 -7.49 -5.91 0.75
CA GLN A 127 -6.45 -5.51 1.70
C GLN A 127 -6.80 -5.91 3.12
N GLY A 128 -5.78 -6.31 3.90
CA GLY A 128 -5.94 -6.59 5.32
C GLY A 128 -5.94 -5.30 6.14
N ALA A 129 -7.02 -5.03 6.88
CA ALA A 129 -7.24 -3.74 7.55
C ALA A 129 -6.20 -3.33 8.62
N PHE A 130 -5.37 -4.28 9.08
CA PHE A 130 -4.35 -4.03 10.10
C PHE A 130 -2.93 -4.03 9.55
N GLN A 131 -2.73 -4.10 8.23
CA GLN A 131 -1.38 -4.11 7.64
C GLN A 131 -0.57 -2.87 8.06
N ALA A 132 -1.19 -1.69 8.04
CA ALA A 132 -0.54 -0.44 8.44
C ALA A 132 -0.06 -0.43 9.90
N ALA A 133 -0.70 -1.18 10.79
CA ALA A 133 -0.29 -1.27 12.20
C ALA A 133 1.10 -1.91 12.37
N PHE A 134 1.55 -2.70 11.39
CA PHE A 134 2.84 -3.38 11.38
C PHE A 134 3.83 -2.76 10.40
N SER A 135 3.39 -2.42 9.18
CA SER A 135 4.29 -2.01 8.10
C SER A 135 5.07 -0.72 8.39
N TRP A 136 4.50 0.23 9.14
CA TRP A 136 5.13 1.52 9.42
C TRP A 136 6.49 1.41 10.10
N VAL A 137 6.68 0.41 10.98
CA VAL A 137 7.95 0.20 11.70
C VAL A 137 9.07 -0.10 10.72
N PHE A 138 8.76 -0.84 9.65
CA PHE A 138 9.74 -1.19 8.62
C PHE A 138 10.22 0.03 7.85
N TYR A 139 9.45 1.12 7.80
CA TYR A 139 9.85 2.35 7.12
C TYR A 139 10.67 3.32 7.98
N LEU A 140 10.74 3.12 9.30
CA LEU A 140 11.52 3.98 10.21
C LEU A 140 13.02 4.09 9.89
N PRO A 141 13.70 3.07 9.33
CA PRO A 141 15.07 3.22 8.85
C PRO A 141 15.24 4.37 7.85
N LEU A 142 14.25 4.68 7.00
CA LEU A 142 14.35 5.82 6.07
C LEU A 142 14.36 7.16 6.81
N ALA A 143 13.62 7.29 7.91
CA ALA A 143 13.66 8.47 8.76
C ALA A 143 15.05 8.67 9.38
N LEU A 144 15.64 7.58 9.90
CA LEU A 144 16.99 7.60 10.48
C LEU A 144 18.06 7.88 9.43
N LEU A 145 17.91 7.38 8.20
CA LEU A 145 18.81 7.71 7.10
C LEU A 145 18.62 9.14 6.59
N GLY A 146 17.59 9.85 7.04
CA GLY A 146 17.37 11.26 6.72
C GLY A 146 16.62 11.51 5.43
N PHE A 147 15.78 10.57 4.98
CA PHE A 147 14.84 10.82 3.89
C PHE A 147 13.69 11.72 4.38
N PRO A 148 13.47 12.90 3.75
CA PRO A 148 12.46 13.84 4.20
C PRO A 148 11.05 13.21 4.29
N PRO A 149 10.25 13.53 5.32
CA PRO A 149 8.93 12.93 5.51
C PRO A 149 7.98 13.08 4.31
N LEU A 150 8.04 14.23 3.61
CA LEU A 150 7.23 14.45 2.40
C LEU A 150 7.71 13.62 1.20
N MET A 151 9.01 13.33 1.10
CA MET A 151 9.53 12.43 0.08
C MET A 151 9.07 11.00 0.35
N PHE A 152 9.19 10.55 1.60
CA PHE A 152 8.67 9.25 2.01
C PHE A 152 7.17 9.14 1.75
N LEU A 153 6.36 10.10 2.19
CA LEU A 153 4.91 10.10 1.96
C LEU A 153 4.54 10.06 0.48
N ALA A 154 5.20 10.89 -0.35
CA ALA A 154 4.96 10.89 -1.78
C ALA A 154 5.31 9.53 -2.39
N VAL A 155 6.43 8.93 -1.97
CA VAL A 155 6.86 7.63 -2.45
C VAL A 155 6.03 6.47 -1.88
N SER A 156 5.44 6.60 -0.70
CA SER A 156 4.62 5.54 -0.10
C SER A 156 3.12 5.71 -0.41
N SER A 157 2.76 6.59 -1.34
CA SER A 157 1.36 6.93 -1.65
C SER A 157 0.82 6.30 -2.93
N PHE A 158 1.62 5.46 -3.59
CA PHE A 158 1.21 4.67 -4.74
C PHE A 158 0.69 3.29 -4.33
#